data_AF-A0A838RQZ5-F1
#
_entry.id   AF-A0A838RQZ5-F1
#
_cell.length_a   1.000
_cell.length_b   1.000
_cell.length_c   1.000
_cell.angle_alpha   90.00
_cell.angle_beta   90.00
_cell.angle_gamma   90.00
#
_symmetry.space_group_name_H-M   'P 1'
#
loop_
_entity.id
_entity.type
_entity.pdbx_description
1 polymer ?
#
loop_
_entity_poly.entity_id
_entity_poly.type
_entity_poly.pdbx_seq_one_letter_code
_entity_poly.pdbx_strand_id
1 'polypeptide(L)'
;MDRLRSPCLLALLLLFVTFFVVQARTLNTFEPDYDEGVYLAEAHLVAAGHGLYSEVHSASPPLFIWGIAAIFRAAGGPAVLAVRLVILLTGALGLAATARIGYRLAQPGGQETAALYAALLLLWLPLWRYVGRVGMADIPSLSLSLLAIALALEGWRGGRRWYALGGVAAGLALGIKLLAAYT
;
A
#
# COMPACT_ATOMS: atom_id res chain seq x y z
N MET A 1 8.73 -18.64 15.19
CA MET A 1 9.07 -17.38 14.49
C MET A 1 10.58 -17.33 14.41
N ASP A 2 11.13 -17.69 13.26
CA ASP A 2 12.57 -17.61 13.05
C ASP A 2 12.98 -16.13 13.10
N ARG A 3 13.89 -15.78 14.02
CA ARG A 3 14.32 -14.40 14.22
C ARG A 3 15.31 -14.01 13.13
N LEU A 4 15.09 -12.85 12.51
CA LEU A 4 16.10 -12.20 11.67
C LEU A 4 17.34 -11.90 12.51
N ARG A 5 18.53 -12.13 11.96
CA ARG A 5 19.79 -11.67 12.56
C ARG A 5 19.80 -10.15 12.60
N SER A 6 20.40 -9.61 13.66
CA SER A 6 20.52 -8.16 13.91
C SER A 6 21.00 -7.31 12.72
N PRO A 7 22.03 -7.70 11.92
CA PRO A 7 22.47 -6.88 10.80
C PRO A 7 21.46 -6.80 9.65
N CYS A 8 20.76 -7.91 9.33
CA CYS A 8 19.76 -7.90 8.27
C CYS A 8 18.53 -7.08 8.68
N LEU A 9 18.10 -7.23 9.94
CA LEU A 9 17.02 -6.42 10.50
C LEU A 9 17.35 -4.93 10.45
N LEU A 10 18.58 -4.56 10.82
CA LEU A 10 19.06 -3.18 10.75
C LEU A 10 19.06 -2.67 9.31
N ALA A 11 19.56 -3.46 8.35
CA ALA A 11 19.57 -3.08 6.93
C ALA A 11 18.16 -2.85 6.38
N LEU A 12 17.23 -3.75 6.68
CA LEU A 12 15.82 -3.58 6.32
C LEU A 12 15.24 -2.32 6.96
N LEU A 13 15.44 -2.12 8.26
CA LEU A 13 14.97 -0.93 8.96
C LEU A 13 15.50 0.35 8.32
N LEU A 14 16.80 0.40 7.99
CA LEU A 14 17.41 1.53 7.31
C LEU A 14 16.78 1.78 5.93
N LEU A 15 16.45 0.74 5.16
CA LEU A 15 15.74 0.89 3.89
C LEU A 15 14.33 1.43 4.09
N PHE A 16 13.58 0.91 5.06
CA PHE A 16 12.24 1.41 5.39
C PHE A 16 12.27 2.88 5.79
N VAL A 17 13.15 3.25 6.72
CA VAL A 17 13.31 4.63 7.19
C VAL A 17 13.74 5.54 6.05
N THR A 18 14.69 5.11 5.22
CA THR A 18 15.16 5.89 4.07
C THR A 18 14.01 6.14 3.08
N PHE A 19 13.27 5.09 2.68
CA PHE A 19 12.09 5.22 1.83
C PHE A 19 11.09 6.21 2.45
N PHE A 20 10.72 5.99 3.71
CA PHE A 20 9.71 6.81 4.36
C PHE A 20 10.13 8.28 4.46
N VAL A 21 11.36 8.56 4.91
CA VAL A 21 11.86 9.94 5.08
C VAL A 21 12.02 10.65 3.74
N VAL A 22 12.54 9.98 2.71
CA VAL A 22 12.70 10.59 1.37
C VAL A 22 11.33 10.94 0.78
N GLN A 23 10.38 10.01 0.85
CA GLN A 23 9.04 10.23 0.31
C GLN A 23 8.26 11.27 1.12
N ALA A 24 8.33 11.23 2.46
CA ALA A 24 7.64 12.17 3.34
C ALA A 24 7.98 13.64 3.03
N ARG A 25 9.23 13.92 2.64
CA ARG A 25 9.69 15.28 2.27
C ARG A 25 9.02 15.83 1.01
N THR A 26 8.42 14.98 0.20
CA THR A 26 7.79 15.36 -1.08
C THR A 26 6.27 15.32 -1.03
N LEU A 27 5.65 14.99 0.11
CA LEU A 27 4.19 14.87 0.19
C LEU A 27 3.46 16.21 0.00
N ASN A 28 4.10 17.35 0.27
CA ASN A 28 3.49 18.67 0.12
C ASN A 28 3.89 19.37 -1.18
N THR A 29 4.58 18.69 -2.11
CA THR A 29 4.93 19.29 -3.40
C THR A 29 3.72 19.25 -4.32
N PHE A 30 3.62 20.24 -5.21
CA PHE A 30 2.63 20.18 -6.30
C PHE A 30 2.85 18.92 -7.13
N GLU A 31 1.77 18.21 -7.44
CA GLU A 31 1.77 17.04 -8.31
C GLU A 31 0.77 17.30 -9.43
N PRO A 32 1.20 17.31 -10.70
CA PRO A 32 0.32 17.57 -11.84
C PRO A 32 -0.43 16.33 -12.34
N ASP A 33 -0.37 15.21 -11.60
CA ASP A 33 -1.00 13.96 -12.01
C ASP A 33 -2.53 14.13 -12.11
N TYR A 34 -3.08 13.66 -13.23
CA TYR A 34 -4.49 13.79 -13.53
C TYR A 34 -5.36 12.96 -12.57
N ASP A 35 -4.95 11.73 -12.28
CA ASP A 35 -5.75 10.77 -11.53
C ASP A 35 -5.89 11.19 -10.06
N GLU A 36 -4.83 11.74 -9.46
CA GLU A 36 -4.91 12.29 -8.10
C GLU A 36 -5.99 13.38 -8.00
N GLY A 37 -6.01 14.33 -8.95
CA GLY A 37 -7.01 15.39 -8.99
C GLY A 37 -8.44 14.85 -9.09
N VAL A 38 -8.65 13.86 -9.95
CA VAL A 38 -9.95 13.19 -10.12
C VAL A 38 -10.38 12.49 -8.84
N TYR A 39 -9.51 11.67 -8.24
CA TYR A 39 -9.83 10.96 -6.99
C TYR A 39 -10.14 11.91 -5.84
N LEU A 40 -9.38 13.00 -5.70
CA LEU A 40 -9.62 14.01 -4.66
C LEU A 40 -10.95 14.76 -4.90
N ALA A 41 -11.29 15.07 -6.15
CA ALA A 41 -12.55 15.75 -6.50
C ALA A 41 -13.77 14.85 -6.25
N GLU A 42 -13.72 13.58 -6.68
CA GLU A 42 -14.75 12.58 -6.40
C GLU A 42 -14.97 12.44 -4.89
N ALA A 43 -13.89 12.27 -4.13
CA ALA A 43 -13.96 12.12 -2.69
C ALA A 43 -14.43 13.38 -1.96
N HIS A 44 -14.16 14.58 -2.50
CA HIS A 44 -14.67 15.83 -1.96
C HIS A 44 -16.21 15.90 -2.06
N LEU A 45 -16.77 15.56 -3.22
CA LEU A 45 -18.22 15.51 -3.41
C LEU A 45 -18.87 14.46 -2.50
N VAL A 46 -18.26 13.27 -2.39
CA VAL A 46 -18.75 12.23 -1.48
C VAL A 46 -18.64 12.65 -0.01
N ALA A 47 -17.59 13.38 0.37
CA ALA A 47 -17.45 13.94 1.72
C ALA A 47 -18.53 15.00 2.01
N ALA A 48 -18.99 15.73 1.00
CA ALA A 48 -20.09 16.70 1.08
C ALA A 48 -21.49 16.05 1.13
N GLY A 49 -21.58 14.73 0.94
CA GLY A 49 -22.83 13.96 1.08
C GLY A 49 -23.44 13.47 -0.23
N HIS A 50 -22.81 13.71 -1.38
CA HIS A 50 -23.27 13.17 -2.65
C HIS A 50 -23.02 11.66 -2.76
N GLY A 51 -23.98 10.92 -3.31
CA GLY A 51 -23.89 9.48 -3.49
C GLY A 51 -22.86 9.07 -4.55
N LEU A 52 -21.90 8.21 -4.18
CA LEU A 52 -20.97 7.59 -5.12
C LEU A 52 -21.74 6.64 -6.05
N TYR A 53 -21.46 6.73 -7.35
CA TYR A 53 -22.11 6.02 -8.47
C TYR A 53 -23.54 6.43 -8.83
N SER A 54 -24.17 7.34 -8.06
CA SER A 54 -25.48 7.91 -8.40
C SER A 54 -25.38 9.38 -8.81
N GLU A 55 -24.64 10.18 -8.03
CA GLU A 55 -24.42 11.61 -8.28
C GLU A 55 -22.97 11.88 -8.67
N VAL A 56 -22.04 11.10 -8.12
CA VAL A 56 -20.60 11.17 -8.42
C VAL A 56 -20.23 9.95 -9.25
N HIS A 57 -19.82 10.15 -10.50
CA HIS A 57 -19.26 9.08 -11.31
C HIS A 57 -17.90 8.65 -10.75
N SER A 58 -17.62 7.34 -10.73
CA SER A 58 -16.28 6.81 -10.52
C SER A 58 -16.14 5.51 -11.29
N ALA A 59 -15.03 5.36 -12.01
CA ALA A 59 -14.70 4.13 -12.75
C ALA A 59 -14.01 3.08 -11.85
N SER A 60 -13.64 3.46 -10.62
CA SER A 60 -12.93 2.60 -9.68
C SER A 60 -13.87 1.97 -8.64
N PRO A 61 -13.49 0.84 -8.01
CA PRO A 61 -14.13 0.33 -6.81
C PRO A 61 -14.20 1.35 -5.66
N PRO A 62 -15.17 1.19 -4.72
CA PRO A 62 -15.57 2.29 -3.86
C PRO A 62 -14.62 2.60 -2.70
N LEU A 63 -13.85 1.62 -2.23
CA LEU A 63 -13.14 1.75 -0.95
C LEU A 63 -12.11 2.87 -0.97
N PHE A 64 -11.48 3.12 -2.13
CA PHE A 64 -10.49 4.19 -2.23
C PHE A 64 -11.13 5.57 -2.03
N ILE A 65 -12.21 5.85 -2.77
CA ILE A 65 -12.95 7.11 -2.67
C ILE A 65 -13.60 7.28 -1.30
N TRP A 66 -14.23 6.23 -0.76
CA TRP A 66 -14.81 6.28 0.58
C TRP A 66 -13.75 6.50 1.67
N GLY A 67 -12.56 5.93 1.51
CA GLY A 67 -11.42 6.14 2.40
C GLY A 67 -10.96 7.60 2.39
N ILE A 68 -10.76 8.20 1.22
CA ILE A 68 -10.40 9.63 1.10
C ILE A 68 -11.51 10.51 1.66
N ALA A 69 -12.77 10.24 1.33
CA ALA A 69 -13.90 11.01 1.84
C ALA A 69 -13.99 10.95 3.37
N ALA A 70 -13.68 9.81 3.99
CA ALA A 70 -13.60 9.68 5.44
C ALA A 70 -12.48 10.53 6.04
N ILE A 71 -11.31 10.58 5.39
CA ILE A 71 -10.19 11.46 5.78
C ILE A 71 -10.64 12.92 5.72
N PHE A 72 -11.31 13.34 4.65
CA PHE A 72 -11.77 14.73 4.50
C PHE A 72 -12.81 15.11 5.57
N ARG A 73 -13.77 14.22 5.86
CA ARG A 73 -14.73 14.45 6.95
C ARG A 73 -14.05 14.57 8.31
N ALA A 74 -13.08 13.70 8.61
CA ALA A 74 -12.33 13.75 9.86
C ALA A 74 -11.47 15.01 9.99
N ALA A 75 -10.95 15.52 8.87
CA ALA A 75 -10.16 16.75 8.83
C ALA A 75 -11.00 18.04 8.75
N GLY A 76 -12.32 17.93 8.55
CA GLY A 76 -13.21 19.07 8.35
C GLY A 76 -13.11 19.72 6.96
N GLY A 77 -12.53 19.05 5.96
CA GLY A 77 -12.36 19.56 4.60
C GLY A 77 -11.30 18.81 3.78
N PRO A 78 -10.97 19.28 2.55
CA PRO A 78 -9.92 18.68 1.73
C PRO A 78 -8.57 18.63 2.45
N ALA A 79 -7.99 17.42 2.53
CA ALA A 79 -6.76 17.15 3.27
C ALA A 79 -5.79 16.28 2.45
N VAL A 80 -5.23 16.85 1.37
CA VAL A 80 -4.35 16.14 0.42
C VAL A 80 -3.15 15.50 1.11
N LEU A 81 -2.51 16.22 2.04
CA LEU A 81 -1.36 15.70 2.78
C LEU A 81 -1.71 14.42 3.56
N ALA A 82 -2.89 14.35 4.16
CA ALA A 82 -3.34 13.18 4.90
C ALA A 82 -3.58 11.98 3.98
N VAL A 83 -4.15 12.21 2.80
CA VAL A 83 -4.33 11.17 1.76
C VAL A 83 -2.99 10.61 1.30
N ARG A 84 -2.05 11.48 0.93
CA ARG A 84 -0.71 11.07 0.50
C ARG A 84 0.07 10.36 1.61
N LEU A 85 -0.12 10.75 2.87
CA LEU A 85 0.45 10.04 4.02
C LEU A 85 -0.09 8.62 4.14
N VAL A 86 -1.40 8.41 3.96
CA VAL A 86 -2.00 7.07 3.94
C VAL A 86 -1.38 6.22 2.82
N ILE A 87 -1.19 6.81 1.63
CA ILE A 87 -0.58 6.10 0.51
C ILE A 87 0.87 5.73 0.80
N LEU A 88 1.65 6.65 1.37
CA LEU A 88 3.02 6.37 1.82
C LEU A 88 3.05 5.21 2.84
N LEU A 89 2.13 5.22 3.82
CA LEU A 89 2.03 4.16 4.82
C LEU A 89 1.68 2.81 4.17
N THR A 90 0.76 2.79 3.21
CA THR A 90 0.45 1.56 2.45
C THR A 90 1.62 1.11 1.60
N GLY A 91 2.37 2.00 0.95
CA GLY A 91 3.58 1.66 0.22
C GLY A 91 4.68 1.08 1.11
N ALA A 92 4.83 1.60 2.34
CA ALA A 92 5.71 1.00 3.34
C ALA A 92 5.22 -0.41 3.73
N LEU A 93 3.92 -0.62 3.88
CA LEU A 93 3.36 -1.94 4.12
C LEU A 93 3.63 -2.91 2.96
N GLY A 94 3.50 -2.47 1.70
CA GLY A 94 3.84 -3.27 0.52
C GLY A 94 5.31 -3.68 0.47
N LEU A 95 6.21 -2.77 0.87
CA LEU A 95 7.64 -3.06 0.99
C LEU A 95 7.91 -4.12 2.08
N ALA A 96 7.22 -4.05 3.21
CA ALA A 96 7.31 -5.05 4.29
C ALA A 96 6.77 -6.41 3.86
N ALA A 97 5.62 -6.43 3.17
CA ALA A 97 5.05 -7.63 2.61
C ALA A 97 6.00 -8.29 1.59
N THR A 98 6.64 -7.49 0.74
CA THR A 98 7.61 -7.97 -0.27
C THR A 98 8.85 -8.59 0.36
N ALA A 99 9.43 -7.92 1.36
CA ALA A 99 10.53 -8.48 2.14
C ALA A 99 10.13 -9.81 2.78
N ARG A 100 8.88 -9.90 3.28
CA ARG A 100 8.37 -11.13 3.90
C ARG A 100 8.18 -12.25 2.88
N ILE A 101 7.69 -11.96 1.67
CA ILE A 101 7.59 -12.93 0.58
C ILE A 101 8.98 -13.48 0.25
N GLY A 102 9.96 -12.60 0.04
CA GLY A 102 11.35 -13.00 -0.21
C GLY A 102 11.93 -13.90 0.88
N TYR A 103 11.69 -13.56 2.15
CA TYR A 103 12.08 -14.39 3.29
C TYR A 103 11.48 -15.80 3.22
N ARG A 104 10.21 -15.91 2.81
CA ARG A 104 9.46 -17.17 2.87
C ARG A 104 9.73 -18.11 1.71
N LEU A 105 10.05 -17.57 0.53
CA LEU A 105 10.33 -18.33 -0.69
C LEU A 105 11.79 -18.80 -0.79
N ALA A 106 12.69 -18.23 0.00
CA ALA A 106 14.10 -18.59 -0.03
C ALA A 106 14.39 -19.98 0.55
N GLN A 107 15.46 -20.58 0.03
CA GLN A 107 16.02 -21.82 0.57
C GLN A 107 16.55 -21.63 2.00
N PRO A 108 16.60 -22.69 2.82
CA PRO A 108 17.17 -22.63 4.17
C PRO A 108 18.59 -22.03 4.17
N GLY A 109 18.80 -20.98 4.96
CA GLY A 109 20.06 -20.25 5.06
C GLY A 109 20.15 -18.99 4.19
N GLY A 110 19.24 -18.80 3.23
CA GLY A 110 19.21 -17.63 2.33
C GLY A 110 18.11 -16.62 2.61
N GLN A 111 17.26 -16.83 3.62
CA GLN A 111 16.02 -16.08 3.81
C GLN A 111 16.22 -14.59 4.06
N GLU A 112 17.21 -14.24 4.87
CA GLU A 112 17.54 -12.85 5.19
C GLU A 112 18.01 -12.07 3.95
N THR A 113 18.91 -12.68 3.21
CA THR A 113 19.46 -12.13 1.97
C THR A 113 18.35 -11.95 0.92
N ALA A 114 17.47 -12.93 0.76
CA ALA A 114 16.33 -12.84 -0.15
C ALA A 114 15.33 -11.75 0.27
N ALA A 115 15.05 -11.60 1.56
CA ALA A 115 14.19 -10.53 2.07
C ALA A 115 14.76 -9.15 1.75
N LEU A 116 16.07 -8.97 1.97
CA LEU A 116 16.78 -7.74 1.68
C LEU A 116 16.77 -7.42 0.18
N TYR A 117 17.11 -8.39 -0.67
CA TYR A 117 17.08 -8.18 -2.12
C TYR A 117 15.68 -7.91 -2.66
N ALA A 118 14.65 -8.60 -2.16
CA ALA A 118 13.27 -8.34 -2.56
C ALA A 118 12.85 -6.89 -2.23
N ALA A 119 13.17 -6.42 -1.02
CA ALA A 119 12.91 -5.04 -0.61
C ALA A 119 13.71 -4.02 -1.43
N LEU A 120 15.00 -4.29 -1.66
CA LEU A 120 15.87 -3.44 -2.47
C LEU A 120 15.36 -3.32 -3.92
N LEU A 121 15.01 -4.44 -4.55
CA LEU A 121 14.50 -4.44 -5.92
C LEU A 121 13.22 -3.61 -6.04
N LEU A 122 12.28 -3.77 -5.12
CA LEU A 122 11.05 -2.95 -5.12
C LEU A 122 11.36 -1.46 -4.91
N LEU A 123 12.26 -1.12 -4.00
CA LEU A 123 12.65 0.26 -3.74
C LEU A 123 13.35 0.90 -4.96
N TRP A 124 14.10 0.11 -5.71
CA TRP A 124 14.79 0.56 -6.93
C TRP A 124 13.83 0.84 -8.09
N LEU A 125 12.66 0.20 -8.12
CA LEU A 125 11.66 0.46 -9.16
C LEU A 125 11.21 1.93 -9.12
N PRO A 126 11.48 2.72 -10.18
CA PRO A 126 11.12 4.14 -10.21
C PRO A 126 9.63 4.37 -10.00
N LEU A 127 8.79 3.46 -10.52
CA LEU A 127 7.34 3.54 -10.40
C LEU A 127 6.86 3.43 -8.95
N TRP A 128 7.45 2.53 -8.14
CA TRP A 128 7.09 2.40 -6.72
C TRP A 128 7.40 3.68 -5.94
N ARG A 129 8.53 4.33 -6.27
CA ARG A 129 8.92 5.60 -5.66
C ARG A 129 8.06 6.77 -6.14
N TYR A 130 7.68 6.80 -7.41
CA TYR A 130 6.83 7.86 -7.93
C TYR A 130 5.40 7.76 -7.38
N VAL A 131 4.74 6.62 -7.55
CA VAL A 131 3.33 6.47 -7.16
C VAL A 131 3.17 6.34 -5.64
N GLY A 132 4.22 5.92 -4.92
CA GLY A 132 4.21 5.79 -3.45
C GLY A 132 4.08 7.10 -2.66
N ARG A 133 3.92 8.25 -3.32
CA ARG A 133 3.68 9.56 -2.71
C ARG A 133 2.50 10.33 -3.32
N VAL A 134 1.89 9.81 -4.38
CA VAL A 134 0.79 10.46 -5.10
C VAL A 134 -0.54 9.86 -4.64
N GLY A 135 -1.60 10.66 -4.61
CA GLY A 135 -3.00 10.34 -4.29
C GLY A 135 -3.69 9.25 -5.12
N MET A 136 -2.99 8.21 -5.58
CA MET A 136 -3.50 7.15 -6.45
C MET A 136 -3.85 5.85 -5.71
N ALA A 137 -4.82 5.12 -6.26
CA ALA A 137 -5.32 3.85 -5.73
C ALA A 137 -4.35 2.67 -5.90
N ASP A 138 -3.38 2.77 -6.81
CA ASP A 138 -2.49 1.69 -7.24
C ASP A 138 -1.64 1.12 -6.11
N ILE A 139 -0.95 1.99 -5.37
CA ILE A 139 -0.03 1.57 -4.30
C ILE A 139 -0.79 0.93 -3.13
N PRO A 140 -1.90 1.50 -2.61
CA PRO A 140 -2.71 0.84 -1.62
C PRO A 140 -3.20 -0.54 -2.06
N SER A 141 -3.73 -0.64 -3.30
CA SER A 141 -4.22 -1.90 -3.86
C SER A 141 -3.09 -2.94 -3.95
N LEU A 142 -1.97 -2.61 -4.60
CA LEU A 142 -0.84 -3.53 -4.79
C LEU A 142 -0.22 -3.93 -3.45
N SER A 143 -0.10 -3.00 -2.50
CA SER A 143 0.45 -3.29 -1.18
C SER A 143 -0.40 -4.28 -0.39
N LEU A 144 -1.73 -4.17 -0.51
CA LEU A 144 -2.66 -5.12 0.10
C LEU A 144 -2.66 -6.48 -0.62
N SER A 145 -2.51 -6.51 -1.96
CA SER A 145 -2.30 -7.77 -2.70
C SER A 145 -1.01 -8.47 -2.25
N LEU A 146 0.10 -7.75 -2.15
CA LEU A 146 1.37 -8.29 -1.64
C LEU A 146 1.23 -8.79 -0.20
N LEU A 147 0.51 -8.06 0.65
CA LEU A 147 0.21 -8.51 2.00
C LEU A 147 -0.62 -9.80 2.00
N ALA A 148 -1.63 -9.91 1.13
CA ALA A 148 -2.43 -11.12 1.00
C ALA A 148 -1.57 -12.34 0.63
N ILE A 149 -0.64 -12.18 -0.32
CA ILE A 149 0.33 -13.22 -0.70
C ILE A 149 1.23 -13.60 0.48
N ALA A 150 1.81 -12.60 1.17
CA ALA A 150 2.66 -12.82 2.33
C ALA A 150 1.92 -13.62 3.43
N LEU A 151 0.66 -13.26 3.71
CA LEU A 151 -0.19 -13.95 4.68
C LEU A 151 -0.57 -15.36 4.21
N ALA A 152 -0.83 -15.58 2.92
CA ALA A 152 -1.08 -16.91 2.39
C ALA A 152 0.14 -17.85 2.58
N LEU A 153 1.36 -17.33 2.39
CA LEU A 153 2.61 -18.04 2.69
C LEU A 153 2.80 -18.29 4.20
N GLU A 154 2.23 -17.45 5.07
CA GLU A 154 2.12 -17.77 6.50
C GLU A 154 1.13 -18.90 6.76
N GLY A 155 -0.02 -18.89 6.11
CA GLY A 155 -1.06 -19.91 6.26
C GLY A 155 -0.60 -21.32 5.94
N TRP A 156 0.25 -21.46 4.92
CA TRP A 156 0.82 -22.75 4.53
C TRP A 156 1.51 -23.48 5.69
N ARG A 157 2.13 -22.73 6.61
CA ARG A 157 2.85 -23.29 7.77
C ARG A 157 2.18 -23.03 9.12
N GLY A 158 1.30 -22.03 9.19
CA GLY A 158 0.79 -21.46 10.44
C GLY A 158 -0.72 -21.58 10.65
N GLY A 159 -1.44 -22.24 9.72
CA GLY A 159 -2.85 -22.59 9.85
C GLY A 159 -3.85 -21.55 9.31
N ARG A 160 -5.14 -21.89 9.38
CA ARG A 160 -6.25 -21.26 8.64
C ARG A 160 -6.45 -19.75 8.90
N ARG A 161 -6.06 -19.26 10.08
CA ARG A 161 -6.20 -17.83 10.44
C ARG A 161 -5.49 -16.89 9.47
N TRP A 162 -4.35 -17.30 8.94
CA TRP A 162 -3.58 -16.47 8.01
C TRP A 162 -4.22 -16.39 6.63
N TYR A 163 -4.89 -17.46 6.19
CA TYR A 163 -5.71 -17.41 4.97
C TYR A 163 -6.91 -16.49 5.14
N ALA A 164 -7.55 -16.47 6.32
CA ALA A 164 -8.63 -15.54 6.59
C ALA A 164 -8.14 -14.08 6.53
N LEU A 165 -7.01 -13.76 7.18
CA LEU A 165 -6.40 -12.43 7.11
C LEU A 165 -5.96 -12.07 5.68
N GLY A 166 -5.40 -13.02 4.94
CA GLY A 166 -5.02 -12.85 3.54
C GLY A 166 -6.23 -12.58 2.64
N GLY A 167 -7.34 -13.30 2.85
CA GLY A 167 -8.59 -13.06 2.15
C GLY A 167 -9.19 -11.68 2.43
N VAL A 168 -9.11 -11.19 3.68
CA VAL A 168 -9.49 -9.81 4.02
C VAL A 168 -8.60 -8.80 3.29
N ALA A 169 -7.27 -8.99 3.30
CA ALA A 169 -6.36 -8.11 2.58
C ALA A 169 -6.64 -8.10 1.06
N ALA A 170 -6.89 -9.25 0.45
CA ALA A 170 -7.25 -9.37 -0.96
C ALA A 170 -8.59 -8.70 -1.28
N GLY A 171 -9.61 -8.88 -0.43
CA GLY A 171 -10.91 -8.24 -0.58
C GLY A 171 -10.81 -6.71 -0.49
N LEU A 172 -10.00 -6.20 0.43
CA LEU A 172 -9.71 -4.77 0.53
C LEU A 172 -8.95 -4.25 -0.70
N ALA A 173 -7.97 -5.01 -1.21
CA ALA A 173 -7.25 -4.66 -2.43
C ALA A 173 -8.20 -4.52 -3.64
N LEU A 174 -9.07 -5.52 -3.86
CA LEU A 174 -10.08 -5.52 -4.92
C LEU A 174 -11.08 -4.35 -4.76
N GLY A 175 -11.47 -4.05 -3.52
CA GLY A 175 -12.35 -2.93 -3.23
C GLY A 175 -11.70 -1.56 -3.40
N ILE A 176 -10.37 -1.48 -3.52
CA ILE A 176 -9.62 -0.26 -3.86
C ILE A 176 -9.40 -0.16 -5.37
N LYS A 177 -8.87 -1.21 -6.01
CA LYS A 177 -8.64 -1.25 -7.46
C LYS A 177 -8.74 -2.67 -8.00
N LEU A 178 -9.46 -2.84 -9.12
CA LEU A 178 -9.63 -4.16 -9.76
C LEU A 178 -8.33 -4.76 -10.30
N LEU A 179 -7.25 -3.96 -10.40
CA LEU A 179 -5.91 -4.46 -10.71
C LEU A 179 -5.52 -5.64 -9.82
N ALA A 180 -5.97 -5.64 -8.55
CA ALA A 180 -5.74 -6.73 -7.60
C ALA A 180 -6.31 -8.09 -8.05
N ALA A 181 -7.21 -8.14 -9.03
CA ALA A 181 -7.75 -9.41 -9.55
C ALA A 181 -6.75 -10.18 -10.43
N TYR A 182 -5.74 -9.49 -10.97
CA TYR A 182 -4.75 -10.05 -11.91
C TYR A 182 -3.36 -10.21 -11.29
N THR A 183 -3.17 -9.81 -10.02
CA THR A 183 -1.88 -9.84 -9.29
C THR A 183 -1.88 -10.90 -8.21
#